data_AF-A0A6C0F615-F1
#
_entry.id   AF-A0A6C0F615-F1
#
_cell.length_a   1.000
_cell.length_b   1.000
_cell.length_c   1.000
_cell.angle_alpha   90.00
_cell.angle_beta   90.00
_cell.angle_gamma   90.00
#
_symmetry.space_group_name_H-M   'P 1'
#
loop_
_entity.id
_entity.type
_entity.pdbx_description
1 polymer ?
#
loop_
_entity_poly.entity_id
_entity_poly.type
_entity_poly.pdbx_seq_one_letter_code
_entity_poly.pdbx_strand_id
1 'polypeptide(L)'
;MTDLLASIRDKLSINFDRCIQGYHLVNSEPAKESIWENLNEQIFVESGCPVENKSCGSHSPGSDITCALGNISNKSAKYEGDMGAFNVSSYRLTTLCSNANCGNISEIILGINAKKNFQYYSIIVREETCEKYKYDWYLVPSDYPAFDPAIYEWVPMIGQRGQNRDKQVGWRTNLVGGSSMSITFSMSSQLWMSICVTEELKQYIVGSCISPKNRRYNYMQLHQMLEK
;
A
#
# COMPACT_ATOMS: atom_id res chain seq x y z
N MET A 1 -17.95 -8.32 1.44
CA MET A 1 -17.26 -8.81 0.23
C MET A 1 -18.28 -8.82 -0.89
N THR A 2 -18.03 -8.15 -2.02
CA THR A 2 -19.00 -8.09 -3.13
C THR A 2 -19.07 -9.44 -3.86
N ASP A 3 -20.22 -9.76 -4.45
CA ASP A 3 -20.41 -11.00 -5.23
C ASP A 3 -19.38 -11.13 -6.36
N LEU A 4 -19.02 -9.99 -6.98
CA LEU A 4 -17.97 -9.94 -8.00
C LEU A 4 -16.62 -10.37 -7.43
N LEU A 5 -16.16 -9.80 -6.30
CA LEU A 5 -14.88 -10.15 -5.69
C LEU A 5 -14.81 -11.64 -5.34
N ALA A 6 -15.89 -12.19 -4.79
CA ALA A 6 -15.98 -13.63 -4.51
C ALA A 6 -15.81 -14.47 -5.78
N SER A 7 -16.46 -14.08 -6.89
CA SER A 7 -16.41 -14.83 -8.16
C SER A 7 -15.06 -14.78 -8.88
N ILE A 8 -14.24 -13.75 -8.65
CA ILE A 8 -12.95 -13.59 -9.33
C ILE A 8 -11.74 -13.90 -8.43
N ARG A 9 -11.96 -14.19 -7.14
CA ARG A 9 -10.88 -14.37 -6.15
C ARG A 9 -9.83 -15.39 -6.58
N ASP A 10 -10.25 -16.55 -7.08
CA ASP A 10 -9.32 -17.60 -7.51
C ASP A 10 -8.48 -17.15 -8.71
N LYS A 11 -9.10 -16.41 -9.64
CA LYS A 11 -8.38 -15.84 -10.80
C LYS A 11 -7.38 -14.78 -10.36
N LEU A 12 -7.74 -13.91 -9.40
CA LEU A 12 -6.82 -12.93 -8.82
C LEU A 12 -5.60 -13.63 -8.23
N SER A 13 -5.78 -14.69 -7.44
CA SER A 13 -4.67 -15.44 -6.84
C SER A 13 -3.75 -16.07 -7.90
N ILE A 14 -4.33 -16.73 -8.91
CA ILE A 14 -3.58 -17.41 -9.97
C ILE A 14 -2.79 -16.40 -10.81
N ASN A 15 -3.46 -15.31 -11.22
CA ASN A 15 -2.85 -14.29 -12.06
C ASN A 15 -1.83 -13.46 -11.28
N PHE A 16 -2.03 -13.25 -9.98
CA PHE A 16 -1.03 -12.64 -9.10
C PHE A 16 0.27 -13.44 -9.09
N ASP A 17 0.22 -14.74 -8.80
CA ASP A 17 1.43 -15.59 -8.81
C ASP A 17 2.11 -15.54 -10.18
N ARG A 18 1.38 -15.78 -11.27
CA ARG A 18 1.93 -15.73 -12.64
C ARG A 18 2.60 -14.39 -12.96
N CYS A 19 1.95 -13.28 -12.60
CA CYS A 19 2.43 -11.94 -12.90
C CYS A 19 3.71 -11.62 -12.12
N ILE A 20 3.75 -11.94 -10.82
CA ILE A 20 4.95 -11.72 -9.99
C ILE A 20 6.11 -12.63 -10.41
N GLN A 21 5.84 -13.92 -10.69
CA GLN A 21 6.88 -14.82 -11.23
C GLN A 21 7.41 -14.29 -12.55
N GLY A 22 6.53 -13.89 -13.47
CA GLY A 22 6.88 -13.31 -14.76
C GLY A 22 7.74 -12.05 -14.63
N TYR A 23 7.39 -11.16 -13.70
CA TYR A 23 8.19 -9.96 -13.40
C TYR A 23 9.61 -10.32 -12.95
N HIS A 24 9.77 -11.31 -12.07
CA HIS A 24 11.06 -11.73 -11.54
C HIS A 24 11.90 -12.60 -12.50
N LEU A 25 11.30 -13.13 -13.57
CA LEU A 25 12.10 -13.70 -14.67
C LEU A 25 13.05 -12.67 -15.28
N VAL A 26 12.71 -11.38 -15.22
CA VAL A 26 13.51 -10.29 -15.81
C VAL A 26 14.00 -9.23 -14.83
N ASN A 27 13.53 -9.22 -13.58
CA ASN A 27 13.92 -8.23 -12.58
C ASN A 27 14.35 -8.88 -11.25
N SER A 28 15.46 -8.42 -10.68
CA SER A 28 15.91 -8.80 -9.33
C SER A 28 15.35 -7.92 -8.22
N GLU A 29 14.92 -6.71 -8.56
CA GLU A 29 14.33 -5.74 -7.63
C GLU A 29 12.91 -6.15 -7.21
N PRO A 30 12.44 -5.75 -6.03
CA PRO A 30 11.09 -6.09 -5.59
C PRO A 30 10.01 -5.36 -6.41
N ALA A 31 8.88 -6.01 -6.60
CA ALA A 31 7.68 -5.39 -7.16
C ALA A 31 7.04 -4.44 -6.13
N LYS A 32 7.24 -3.13 -6.31
CA LYS A 32 6.73 -2.08 -5.41
C LYS A 32 6.38 -0.80 -6.16
N GLU A 33 5.67 0.11 -5.51
CA GLU A 33 5.36 1.45 -6.04
C GLU A 33 4.72 1.38 -7.45
N SER A 34 5.23 2.13 -8.43
CA SER A 34 4.69 2.15 -9.80
C SER A 34 4.76 0.80 -10.52
N ILE A 35 5.70 -0.07 -10.13
CA ILE A 35 5.77 -1.43 -10.67
C ILE A 35 4.54 -2.21 -10.21
N TRP A 36 4.18 -2.10 -8.93
CA TRP A 36 2.99 -2.75 -8.40
C TRP A 36 1.72 -2.22 -9.08
N GLU A 37 1.59 -0.92 -9.28
CA GLU A 37 0.46 -0.32 -10.01
C GLU A 37 0.31 -0.88 -11.43
N ASN A 38 1.41 -1.17 -12.12
CA ASN A 38 1.43 -1.79 -13.45
C ASN A 38 1.02 -3.26 -13.43
N LEU A 39 1.57 -4.04 -12.50
CA LEU A 39 1.25 -5.47 -12.39
C LEU A 39 -0.19 -5.67 -11.91
N ASN A 40 -0.66 -4.86 -10.96
CA ASN A 40 -2.01 -4.97 -10.41
C ASN A 40 -3.09 -4.72 -11.47
N GLU A 41 -2.90 -3.73 -12.35
CA GLU A 41 -3.78 -3.51 -13.50
C GLU A 41 -3.89 -4.75 -14.39
N GLN A 42 -2.76 -5.34 -14.77
CA GLN A 42 -2.74 -6.55 -15.59
C GLN A 42 -3.46 -7.71 -14.90
N ILE A 43 -3.21 -7.91 -13.61
CA ILE A 43 -3.86 -8.95 -12.82
C ILE A 43 -5.37 -8.75 -12.81
N PHE A 44 -5.89 -7.54 -12.63
CA PHE A 44 -7.33 -7.27 -12.67
C PHE A 44 -7.93 -7.58 -14.04
N VAL A 45 -7.33 -7.07 -15.12
CA VAL A 45 -7.80 -7.28 -16.49
C VAL A 45 -7.86 -8.78 -16.81
N GLU A 46 -6.77 -9.51 -16.57
CA GLU A 46 -6.68 -10.95 -16.82
C GLU A 46 -7.57 -11.80 -15.90
N SER A 47 -8.00 -11.24 -14.76
CA SER A 47 -8.94 -11.90 -13.85
C SER A 47 -10.41 -11.67 -14.21
N GLY A 48 -10.69 -10.93 -15.29
CA GLY A 48 -12.04 -10.58 -15.72
C GLY A 48 -12.64 -9.43 -14.92
N CYS A 49 -11.80 -8.55 -14.39
CA CYS A 49 -12.18 -7.29 -13.75
C CYS A 49 -11.62 -6.13 -14.59
N PRO A 50 -12.36 -5.68 -15.63
CA PRO A 50 -11.90 -4.62 -16.51
C PRO A 50 -11.51 -3.36 -15.74
N VAL A 51 -10.36 -2.78 -16.13
CA VAL A 51 -9.87 -1.50 -15.62
C VAL A 51 -10.35 -0.41 -16.57
N GLU A 52 -11.12 0.55 -16.04
CA GLU A 52 -11.69 1.66 -16.79
C GLU A 52 -10.74 2.85 -16.86
N ASN A 53 -9.99 3.07 -15.78
CA ASN A 53 -9.05 4.18 -15.68
C ASN A 53 -7.86 3.82 -14.78
N LYS A 54 -6.72 4.41 -15.09
CA LYS A 54 -5.49 4.35 -14.32
C LYS A 54 -4.84 5.71 -14.25
N SER A 55 -4.41 6.11 -13.07
CA SER A 55 -3.71 7.37 -12.87
C SER A 55 -2.34 7.36 -13.55
N CYS A 56 -2.20 8.07 -14.68
CA CYS A 56 -0.93 8.28 -15.36
C CYS A 56 -0.30 9.61 -14.93
N GLY A 57 0.48 9.58 -13.84
CA GLY A 57 1.40 10.67 -13.48
C GLY A 57 0.78 12.02 -13.08
N SER A 58 -0.54 12.14 -12.98
CA SER A 58 -1.22 13.31 -12.41
C SER A 58 -1.75 12.99 -11.03
N HIS A 59 -1.29 13.77 -10.05
CA HIS A 59 -1.46 13.62 -8.60
C HIS A 59 -2.91 13.77 -8.08
N SER A 60 -3.90 13.12 -8.70
CA SER A 60 -5.23 13.02 -8.13
C SER A 60 -5.14 12.22 -6.82
N PRO A 61 -5.48 12.80 -5.66
CA PRO A 61 -5.34 12.10 -4.39
C PRO A 61 -6.29 10.90 -4.33
N GLY A 62 -5.76 9.75 -3.87
CA GLY A 62 -6.56 8.66 -3.30
C GLY A 62 -6.63 7.39 -4.14
N SER A 63 -7.13 7.44 -5.38
CA SER A 63 -7.34 6.25 -6.23
C SER A 63 -6.36 6.18 -7.38
N ASP A 64 -5.74 5.01 -7.57
CA ASP A 64 -4.76 4.75 -8.62
C ASP A 64 -5.37 3.93 -9.78
N ILE A 65 -6.34 3.06 -9.48
CA ILE A 65 -7.05 2.20 -10.45
C ILE A 65 -8.56 2.33 -10.22
N THR A 66 -9.33 2.50 -11.29
CA THR A 66 -10.79 2.34 -11.30
C THR A 66 -11.15 1.12 -12.13
N CYS A 67 -11.88 0.19 -11.54
CA CYS A 67 -12.27 -1.08 -12.17
C CYS A 67 -13.67 -1.50 -11.74
N ALA A 68 -14.14 -2.65 -12.23
CA ALA A 68 -15.47 -3.17 -11.88
C ALA A 68 -15.69 -3.45 -10.37
N LEU A 69 -14.61 -3.60 -9.57
CA LEU A 69 -14.70 -3.68 -8.11
C LEU A 69 -14.85 -2.32 -7.41
N GLY A 70 -14.60 -1.23 -8.14
CA GLY A 70 -14.53 0.14 -7.64
C GLY A 70 -13.14 0.76 -7.82
N ASN A 71 -12.94 1.84 -7.08
CA ASN A 71 -11.70 2.60 -6.98
C ASN A 71 -10.75 1.95 -5.98
N ILE A 72 -9.46 1.92 -6.33
CA ILE A 72 -8.42 1.19 -5.61
C ILE A 72 -7.22 2.11 -5.36
N SER A 73 -6.75 2.12 -4.12
CA SER A 73 -5.49 2.76 -3.72
C SER A 73 -4.38 1.71 -3.62
N ASN A 74 -3.39 1.78 -4.51
CA ASN A 74 -2.23 0.90 -4.51
C ASN A 74 -1.23 1.31 -3.44
N LYS A 75 -0.75 0.33 -2.70
CA LYS A 75 0.31 0.48 -1.70
C LYS A 75 1.29 -0.66 -1.83
N SER A 76 2.54 -0.39 -1.48
CA SER A 76 3.56 -1.41 -1.34
C SER A 76 4.26 -1.24 -0.01
N ALA A 77 4.45 -2.33 0.71
CA ALA A 77 5.08 -2.34 2.02
C ALA A 77 6.07 -3.49 2.15
N LYS A 78 6.83 -3.46 3.23
CA LYS A 78 7.68 -4.56 3.68
C LYS A 78 7.18 -5.00 5.06
N TYR A 79 7.14 -6.30 5.30
CA TYR A 79 6.87 -6.83 6.63
C TYR A 79 7.96 -6.39 7.62
N GLU A 80 7.54 -6.12 8.85
CA GLU A 80 8.42 -5.84 9.99
C GLU A 80 8.51 -7.07 10.90
N GLY A 81 9.73 -7.35 11.39
CA GLY A 81 10.00 -8.52 12.24
C GLY A 81 9.55 -9.83 11.59
N ASP A 82 8.90 -10.70 12.38
CA ASP A 82 8.36 -11.99 11.95
C ASP A 82 6.99 -11.85 11.26
N MET A 83 6.85 -10.89 10.33
CA MET A 83 5.59 -10.59 9.62
C MET A 83 4.43 -10.13 10.51
N GLY A 84 4.72 -9.59 11.69
CA GLY A 84 3.69 -9.16 12.64
C GLY A 84 3.02 -7.83 12.28
N ALA A 85 3.68 -7.00 11.45
CA ALA A 85 3.18 -5.70 11.04
C ALA A 85 3.78 -5.27 9.70
N PHE A 86 3.21 -4.24 9.09
CA PHE A 86 3.81 -3.51 7.98
C PHE A 86 3.44 -2.03 8.02
N ASN A 87 4.29 -1.20 7.45
CA ASN A 87 4.07 0.25 7.37
C ASN A 87 3.64 0.66 5.95
N VAL A 88 2.53 1.40 5.85
CA VAL A 88 2.06 2.01 4.60
C VAL A 88 1.97 3.51 4.73
N SER A 89 2.48 4.19 3.71
CA SER A 89 2.34 5.64 3.58
C SER A 89 1.05 6.00 2.85
N SER A 90 0.44 7.10 3.26
CA SER A 90 -0.82 7.56 2.70
C SER A 90 -0.73 9.03 2.30
N TYR A 91 -1.72 9.83 2.65
CA TYR A 91 -1.89 11.21 2.18
C TYR A 91 -0.76 12.15 2.60
N ARG A 92 -0.38 13.04 1.68
CA ARG A 92 0.34 14.26 2.02
C ARG A 92 -0.62 15.27 2.64
N LEU A 93 -0.25 15.75 3.81
CA LEU A 93 -1.03 16.62 4.69
C LEU A 93 -0.35 17.98 4.90
N THR A 94 0.62 18.35 4.07
CA THR A 94 1.39 19.61 4.21
C THR A 94 0.50 20.86 4.24
N THR A 95 -0.67 20.82 3.58
CA THR A 95 -1.65 21.92 3.61
C THR A 95 -2.44 22.00 4.92
N LEU A 96 -2.47 20.92 5.71
CA LEU A 96 -3.19 20.82 6.99
C LEU A 96 -2.25 20.91 8.19
N CYS A 97 -1.01 20.44 8.05
CA CYS A 97 -0.03 20.45 9.12
C CYS A 97 1.43 20.50 8.59
N SER A 98 2.29 21.20 9.32
CA SER A 98 3.69 21.46 9.02
C SER A 98 4.45 21.87 10.29
N ASN A 99 5.76 22.08 10.18
CA ASN A 99 6.57 22.63 11.28
C ASN A 99 6.15 24.05 11.69
N ALA A 100 5.55 24.84 10.78
CA ALA A 100 5.12 26.20 11.07
C ALA A 100 3.69 26.27 11.61
N ASN A 101 2.83 25.32 11.21
CA ASN A 101 1.46 25.18 11.67
C ASN A 101 1.19 23.70 11.96
N CYS A 102 1.12 23.32 13.23
CA CYS A 102 0.96 21.93 13.64
C CYS A 102 -0.40 21.33 13.25
N GLY A 103 -1.37 22.16 12.85
CA GLY A 103 -2.72 21.76 12.48
C GLY A 103 -3.57 21.34 13.68
N ASN A 104 -4.89 21.32 13.50
CA ASN A 104 -5.82 20.75 14.47
C ASN A 104 -6.16 19.29 14.07
N ILE A 105 -6.24 18.39 15.05
CA ILE A 105 -6.45 16.97 14.72
C ILE A 105 -7.81 16.70 14.08
N SER A 106 -8.87 17.40 14.48
CA SER A 106 -10.20 17.25 13.89
C SER A 106 -10.18 17.64 12.41
N GLU A 107 -9.48 18.73 12.06
CA GLU A 107 -9.29 19.16 10.67
C GLU A 107 -8.44 18.17 9.86
N ILE A 108 -7.40 17.61 10.49
CA ILE A 108 -6.55 16.59 9.88
C ILE A 108 -7.36 15.33 9.57
N ILE A 109 -8.16 14.83 10.52
CA ILE A 109 -9.03 13.66 10.33
C ILE A 109 -10.05 13.91 9.22
N LEU A 110 -10.71 15.07 9.23
CA LEU A 110 -11.65 15.45 8.17
C LEU A 110 -10.95 15.50 6.81
N GLY A 111 -9.75 16.08 6.74
CA GLY A 111 -8.95 16.17 5.52
C GLY A 111 -8.46 14.81 5.00
N ILE A 112 -8.15 13.86 5.90
CA ILE A 112 -7.83 12.47 5.54
C ILE A 112 -9.05 11.79 4.94
N ASN A 113 -10.21 11.87 5.61
CA ASN A 113 -11.44 11.21 5.16
C ASN A 113 -11.99 11.82 3.86
N ALA A 114 -11.86 13.13 3.66
CA ALA A 114 -12.22 13.78 2.40
C ALA A 114 -11.38 13.31 1.20
N LYS A 115 -10.18 12.75 1.42
CA LYS A 115 -9.30 12.20 0.38
C LYS A 115 -9.53 10.70 0.13
N LYS A 116 -10.38 10.03 0.91
CA LYS A 116 -10.77 8.62 0.69
C LYS A 116 -11.83 8.53 -0.41
N ASN A 117 -11.40 8.57 -1.67
CA ASN A 117 -12.26 8.39 -2.85
C ASN A 117 -12.19 6.97 -3.44
N PHE A 118 -11.77 5.98 -2.64
CA PHE A 118 -11.57 4.60 -3.05
C PHE A 118 -12.24 3.62 -2.08
N GLN A 119 -12.60 2.44 -2.61
CA GLN A 119 -13.26 1.38 -1.85
C GLN A 119 -12.27 0.39 -1.25
N TYR A 120 -11.12 0.19 -1.89
CA TYR A 120 -10.12 -0.80 -1.44
C TYR A 120 -8.71 -0.24 -1.41
N TYR A 121 -7.96 -0.62 -0.38
CA TYR A 121 -6.50 -0.64 -0.43
C TYR A 121 -6.03 -1.93 -1.09
N SER A 122 -5.24 -1.81 -2.14
CA SER A 122 -4.54 -2.93 -2.78
C SER A 122 -3.06 -2.88 -2.38
N ILE A 123 -2.71 -3.67 -1.37
CA ILE A 123 -1.41 -3.60 -0.71
C ILE A 123 -0.60 -4.84 -1.05
N ILE A 124 0.51 -4.66 -1.77
CA ILE A 124 1.53 -5.70 -1.89
C ILE A 124 2.51 -5.58 -0.71
N VAL A 125 2.57 -6.62 0.12
CA VAL A 125 3.47 -6.68 1.27
C VAL A 125 4.49 -7.78 1.00
N ARG A 126 5.76 -7.50 1.30
CA ARG A 126 6.84 -8.45 1.03
C ARG A 126 7.71 -8.74 2.24
N GLU A 127 8.13 -9.98 2.34
CA GLU A 127 9.31 -10.40 3.09
C GLU A 127 10.49 -10.53 2.10
N GLU A 128 11.65 -10.03 2.50
CA GLU A 128 12.86 -10.09 1.68
C GLU A 128 13.93 -10.90 2.41
N THR A 129 14.39 -11.97 1.76
CA THR A 129 15.59 -12.72 2.19
C THR A 129 16.74 -12.46 1.22
N CYS A 130 17.91 -13.09 1.41
CA CYS A 130 19.02 -12.96 0.46
C CYS A 130 18.68 -13.55 -0.92
N GLU A 131 17.85 -14.59 -0.99
CA GLU A 131 17.65 -15.39 -2.21
C GLU A 131 16.26 -15.22 -2.84
N LYS A 132 15.27 -14.82 -2.05
CA LYS A 132 13.87 -14.78 -2.47
C LYS A 132 13.09 -13.65 -1.85
N TYR A 133 12.00 -13.30 -2.53
CA TYR A 133 10.89 -12.53 -1.99
C TYR A 133 9.74 -13.48 -1.68
N LYS A 134 9.04 -13.22 -0.57
CA LYS A 134 7.68 -13.73 -0.36
C LYS A 134 6.73 -12.54 -0.40
N TYR A 135 5.69 -12.63 -1.19
CA TYR A 135 4.69 -11.58 -1.31
C TYR A 135 3.33 -12.08 -0.87
N ASP A 136 2.61 -11.21 -0.17
CA ASP A 136 1.17 -11.31 0.05
C ASP A 136 0.51 -10.08 -0.56
N TRP A 137 -0.59 -10.30 -1.26
CA TRP A 137 -1.43 -9.25 -1.79
C TRP A 137 -2.72 -9.17 -0.99
N TYR A 138 -2.87 -8.06 -0.29
CA TYR A 138 -4.08 -7.72 0.44
C TYR A 138 -4.98 -6.82 -0.40
N LEU A 139 -6.27 -7.16 -0.44
CA LEU A 139 -7.32 -6.29 -0.97
C LEU A 139 -8.28 -5.96 0.17
N VAL A 140 -7.98 -4.89 0.91
CA VAL A 140 -8.66 -4.54 2.17
C VAL A 140 -9.65 -3.39 1.94
N PRO A 141 -10.88 -3.47 2.45
CA PRO A 141 -11.82 -2.35 2.43
C PRO A 141 -11.22 -1.07 3.06
N SER A 142 -11.50 0.09 2.48
CA SER A 142 -10.96 1.38 2.93
C SER A 142 -11.53 1.89 4.27
N ASP A 143 -12.63 1.26 4.71
CA ASP A 143 -13.31 1.45 5.99
C ASP A 143 -12.88 0.42 7.06
N TYR A 144 -11.93 -0.48 6.74
CA TYR A 144 -11.40 -1.41 7.74
C TYR A 144 -10.78 -0.65 8.91
N PRO A 145 -11.05 -1.03 10.19
CA PRO A 145 -10.75 -0.20 11.36
C PRO A 145 -9.30 0.29 11.46
N ALA A 146 -8.33 -0.54 11.06
CA ALA A 146 -6.92 -0.15 11.12
C ALA A 146 -6.58 1.10 10.27
N PHE A 147 -7.41 1.42 9.26
CA PHE A 147 -7.25 2.59 8.39
C PHE A 147 -8.15 3.78 8.75
N ASP A 148 -8.96 3.69 9.81
CA ASP A 148 -9.81 4.80 10.26
C ASP A 148 -9.06 5.67 11.27
N PRO A 149 -8.63 6.90 10.93
CA PRO A 149 -7.91 7.76 11.87
C PRO A 149 -8.76 8.24 13.06
N ALA A 150 -10.09 8.13 12.99
CA ALA A 150 -11.00 8.63 14.02
C ALA A 150 -11.11 7.71 15.25
N ILE A 151 -10.75 6.42 15.12
CA ILE A 151 -10.80 5.48 16.25
C ILE A 151 -9.60 5.62 17.19
N TYR A 152 -8.58 6.38 16.78
CA TYR A 152 -7.33 6.53 17.50
C TYR A 152 -7.32 7.81 18.34
N GLU A 153 -6.63 7.75 19.48
CA GLU A 153 -6.29 8.93 20.26
C GLU A 153 -4.98 9.51 19.75
N TRP A 154 -5.00 10.77 19.33
CA TRP A 154 -3.84 11.46 18.78
C TRP A 154 -3.17 12.36 19.81
N VAL A 155 -1.85 12.23 19.94
CA VAL A 155 -1.02 13.03 20.83
C VAL A 155 0.11 13.73 20.06
N PRO A 156 0.50 14.95 20.46
CA PRO A 156 1.66 15.63 19.89
C PRO A 156 2.95 14.80 20.05
N MET A 157 3.77 14.75 19.00
CA MET A 157 5.15 14.27 19.10
C MET A 157 6.07 15.44 19.43
N ILE A 158 6.78 15.35 20.55
CA ILE A 158 7.73 16.40 20.99
C ILE A 158 9.16 15.99 20.61
N GLY A 159 9.88 16.89 19.95
CA GLY A 159 11.27 16.69 19.60
C GLY A 159 12.17 16.67 20.84
N GLN A 160 13.09 15.70 20.91
CA GLN A 160 13.92 15.48 22.09
C GLN A 160 15.32 16.09 21.98
N ARG A 161 15.76 16.51 20.78
CA ARG A 161 17.15 16.91 20.51
C ARG A 161 17.25 18.03 19.48
N GLY A 162 18.36 18.77 19.53
CA GLY A 162 18.74 19.77 18.53
C GLY A 162 17.77 20.97 18.45
N GLN A 163 17.63 21.54 17.26
CA GLN A 163 16.78 22.72 17.01
C GLN A 163 15.28 22.49 17.24
N ASN A 164 14.88 21.22 17.34
CA ASN A 164 13.49 20.77 17.54
C ASN A 164 13.20 20.36 18.98
N ARG A 165 14.15 20.53 19.90
CA ARG A 165 13.93 20.20 21.31
C ARG A 165 12.75 20.99 21.87
N ASP A 166 11.85 20.29 22.56
CA ASP A 166 10.65 20.84 23.21
C ASP A 166 9.63 21.47 22.24
N LYS A 167 9.81 21.27 20.93
CA LYS A 167 8.85 21.67 19.88
C LYS A 167 8.05 20.47 19.41
N GLN A 168 6.81 20.72 19.01
CA GLN A 168 6.02 19.71 18.32
C GLN A 168 6.60 19.44 16.93
N VAL A 169 6.92 18.19 16.65
CA VAL A 169 7.50 17.71 15.38
C VAL A 169 6.55 16.78 14.61
N GLY A 170 5.33 16.62 15.11
CA GLY A 170 4.33 15.77 14.48
C GLY A 170 3.19 15.37 15.40
N TRP A 171 2.47 14.34 14.94
CA TRP A 171 1.39 13.68 15.64
C TRP A 171 1.62 12.17 15.64
N ARG A 172 1.22 11.49 16.71
CA ARG A 172 1.18 10.02 16.78
C ARG A 172 -0.06 9.57 17.49
N THR A 173 -0.44 8.31 17.31
CA THR A 173 -1.57 7.74 18.02
C THR A 173 -1.15 6.78 19.14
N ASN A 174 -2.13 6.41 19.97
CA ASN A 174 -2.10 5.15 20.72
C ASN A 174 -2.15 3.92 19.78
N LEU A 175 -2.04 2.73 20.39
CA LEU A 175 -2.24 1.46 19.69
C LEU A 175 -3.71 1.03 19.78
N VAL A 176 -4.31 0.66 18.65
CA VAL A 176 -5.65 0.05 18.57
C VAL A 176 -5.53 -1.21 17.73
N GLY A 177 -5.84 -2.37 18.31
CA GLY A 177 -5.66 -3.66 17.63
C GLY A 177 -4.21 -3.91 17.18
N GLY A 178 -3.23 -3.39 17.92
CA GLY A 178 -1.80 -3.46 17.57
C GLY A 178 -1.36 -2.49 16.46
N SER A 179 -2.29 -1.78 15.82
CA SER A 179 -2.01 -0.80 14.76
C SER A 179 -1.86 0.61 15.34
N SER A 180 -1.18 1.51 14.61
CA SER A 180 -1.03 2.93 14.98
C SER A 180 -0.82 3.81 13.76
N MET A 181 -0.91 5.13 13.95
CA MET A 181 -0.65 6.13 12.93
C MET A 181 0.31 7.20 13.42
N SER A 182 1.02 7.82 12.48
CA SER A 182 1.88 8.97 12.77
C SER A 182 1.96 9.93 11.59
N ILE A 183 2.24 11.19 11.90
CA ILE A 183 2.51 12.26 10.94
C ILE A 183 3.76 12.98 11.45
N THR A 184 4.85 12.89 10.71
CA THR A 184 6.06 13.66 11.02
C THR A 184 6.11 14.91 10.16
N PHE A 185 6.29 16.06 10.79
CA PHE A 185 6.39 17.33 10.07
C PHE A 185 7.73 17.42 9.33
N SER A 186 7.64 17.55 8.01
CA SER A 186 8.78 17.68 7.11
C SER A 186 8.37 18.50 5.89
N MET A 187 9.22 18.57 4.85
CA MET A 187 8.83 19.20 3.57
C MET A 187 7.53 18.60 2.99
N SER A 188 7.29 17.32 3.26
CA SER A 188 6.04 16.65 2.95
C SER A 188 5.53 15.94 4.21
N SER A 189 4.78 16.64 5.05
CA SER A 189 4.04 16.01 6.16
C SER A 189 3.15 14.92 5.59
N GLN A 190 3.43 13.66 5.90
CA GLN A 190 2.73 12.51 5.34
C GLN A 190 2.18 11.63 6.47
N LEU A 191 0.98 11.10 6.27
CA LEU A 191 0.41 10.08 7.13
C LEU A 191 1.10 8.73 6.90
N TRP A 192 1.62 8.16 7.98
CA TRP A 192 2.12 6.80 8.05
C TRP A 192 1.21 5.96 8.94
N MET A 193 0.88 4.76 8.48
CA MET A 193 0.04 3.81 9.22
C MET A 193 0.85 2.53 9.42
N SER A 194 1.03 2.15 10.68
CA SER A 194 1.58 0.86 11.09
C SER A 194 0.42 -0.10 11.32
N ILE A 195 0.32 -1.11 10.46
CA ILE A 195 -0.80 -2.05 10.44
C ILE A 195 -0.31 -3.38 11.01
N CYS A 196 -0.95 -3.83 12.09
CA CYS A 196 -0.70 -5.15 12.66
C CYS A 196 -1.43 -6.23 11.83
N VAL A 197 -0.72 -7.32 11.54
CA VAL A 197 -1.25 -8.45 10.75
C VAL A 197 -2.02 -9.40 11.68
N THR A 198 -3.32 -9.16 11.81
CA THR A 198 -4.23 -10.04 12.56
C THR A 198 -4.76 -11.17 11.68
N GLU A 199 -5.30 -12.23 12.29
CA GLU A 199 -6.00 -13.29 11.53
C GLU A 199 -7.19 -12.74 10.74
N GLU A 200 -7.89 -11.73 11.27
CA GLU A 200 -8.94 -11.01 10.57
C GLU A 200 -8.41 -10.29 9.33
N LEU A 201 -7.25 -9.62 9.41
CA LEU A 201 -6.67 -8.95 8.26
C LEU A 201 -6.23 -9.96 7.18
N LYS A 202 -5.71 -11.12 7.58
CA LYS A 202 -5.27 -12.18 6.65
C LYS A 202 -6.40 -12.71 5.77
N GLN A 203 -7.67 -12.57 6.17
CA GLN A 203 -8.80 -12.96 5.34
C GLN A 203 -8.89 -12.16 4.02
N TYR A 204 -8.26 -10.98 3.98
CA TYR A 204 -8.19 -10.09 2.81
C TYR A 204 -7.00 -10.39 1.90
N ILE A 205 -6.19 -11.42 2.20
CA ILE A 205 -5.18 -11.92 1.26
C ILE A 205 -5.91 -12.57 0.08
N VAL A 206 -5.69 -12.01 -1.11
CA VAL A 206 -6.27 -12.49 -2.37
C VAL A 206 -5.24 -13.20 -3.25
N GLY A 207 -3.96 -13.17 -2.89
CA GLY A 207 -2.91 -13.96 -3.52
C GLY A 207 -1.60 -13.91 -2.72
N SER A 208 -0.83 -14.99 -2.79
CA SER A 208 0.50 -15.08 -2.19
C SER A 208 1.44 -15.77 -3.18
N CYS A 209 2.71 -15.36 -3.21
CA CYS A 209 3.71 -16.02 -4.04
C CYS A 209 5.11 -15.94 -3.44
N ILE A 210 5.97 -16.88 -3.83
CA ILE A 210 7.39 -16.88 -3.49
C ILE A 210 8.18 -16.83 -4.78
N SER A 211 8.99 -15.80 -4.96
CA SER A 211 9.75 -15.62 -6.18
C SER A 211 11.24 -15.42 -5.88
N PRO A 212 12.15 -16.08 -6.61
CA PRO A 212 13.57 -15.94 -6.37
C PRO A 212 14.10 -14.60 -6.90
N LYS A 213 15.17 -14.08 -6.30
CA LYS A 213 15.82 -12.82 -6.72
C LYS A 213 16.68 -12.96 -7.98
N ASN A 214 16.79 -14.16 -8.52
CA ASN A 214 17.64 -14.44 -9.67
C ASN A 214 16.90 -14.15 -10.98
N ARG A 215 17.29 -13.06 -11.64
CA ARG A 215 16.86 -12.80 -13.01
C ARG A 215 17.28 -13.95 -13.92
N ARG A 216 16.32 -14.55 -14.62
CA ARG A 216 16.56 -15.66 -15.57
C ARG A 216 16.86 -15.18 -16.99
N TYR A 217 16.24 -14.08 -17.39
CA TYR A 217 16.37 -13.51 -18.74
C TYR A 217 16.63 -12.01 -18.67
N ASN A 218 17.41 -11.48 -19.60
CA ASN A 218 17.48 -10.04 -19.86
C ASN A 218 16.61 -9.67 -21.08
N TYR A 219 16.42 -8.38 -21.34
CA TYR A 219 15.57 -7.90 -22.43
C TYR A 219 16.03 -8.35 -23.82
N MET A 220 17.35 -8.50 -24.06
CA MET A 220 17.86 -9.00 -25.34
C MET A 220 17.49 -10.47 -25.55
N GLN A 221 17.62 -11.29 -24.52
CA GLN A 221 17.27 -12.70 -24.56
C GLN A 221 15.76 -12.89 -24.81
N LEU A 222 14.91 -12.08 -24.18
CA LEU A 222 13.47 -12.12 -24.44
C LEU A 222 13.13 -11.74 -25.88
N HIS A 223 13.74 -10.67 -26.41
CA HIS A 223 13.49 -10.23 -27.78
C HIS A 223 13.84 -11.34 -28.79
N GLN A 224 15.01 -11.97 -28.62
CA GLN A 224 15.45 -13.10 -29.46
C GLN A 224 14.55 -14.34 -29.38
N MET A 225 13.82 -14.53 -28.28
CA MET A 225 12.86 -15.64 -28.14
C MET A 225 11.56 -15.40 -28.91
N LEU A 226 11.18 -14.14 -29.14
CA LEU A 226 9.95 -13.75 -29.85
C LEU A 226 10.12 -13.66 -31.37
N GLU A 227 11.36 -13.57 -31.86
CA GLU A 227 11.67 -13.56 -33.30
C GLU A 227 11.69 -14.97 -33.95
N LYS A 228 11.45 -16.02 -33.16
CA LYS A 228 11.37 -17.41 -33.63
C LYS A 228 9.92 -17.86 -33.77
#